data_AF-A0A7L8W773-F1
#
_entry.id   AF-A0A7L8W773-F1
#
_cell.length_a   1.000
_cell.length_b   1.000
_cell.length_c   1.000
_cell.angle_alpha   90.00
_cell.angle_beta   90.00
_cell.angle_gamma   90.00
#
_symmetry.space_group_name_H-M   'P 1'
#
loop_
_entity.id
_entity.type
_entity.pdbx_description
1 polymer ?
#
loop_
_entity_poly.entity_id
_entity_poly.type
_entity_poly.pdbx_seq_one_letter_code
_entity_poly.pdbx_strand_id
1 'polypeptide(L)'
;MTKTLEEKVEQWFVDRNLHEANPVKQFEKLMEETGELFEGIAKDKPAFIKDALGDMQVVLIGLEQQIKNGAEIEASPQEMELLLLVSSLGKLAQKLHKHIFHSETQLPFIRPELLSLHSSIHAVAIHNLTTADSCLQLAYDEIKDRKGKIIDGVFVKEADLG
;
A
#
# COMPACT_ATOMS: atom_id res chain seq x y z
N MET A 1 9.89 15.41 -33.99
CA MET A 1 8.86 15.72 -32.97
C MET A 1 9.51 15.63 -31.60
N THR A 2 9.14 16.48 -30.66
CA THR A 2 9.64 16.43 -29.28
C THR A 2 8.91 15.32 -28.54
N LYS A 3 9.63 14.45 -27.82
CA LYS A 3 9.00 13.36 -27.05
C LYS A 3 8.07 13.91 -25.96
N THR A 4 6.92 13.27 -25.72
CA THR A 4 6.05 13.53 -24.56
C THR A 4 6.77 13.19 -23.25
N LEU A 5 6.17 13.53 -22.10
CA LEU A 5 6.73 13.10 -20.81
C LEU A 5 6.61 11.59 -20.63
N GLU A 6 5.48 10.97 -21.03
CA GLU A 6 5.34 9.51 -20.97
C GLU A 6 6.41 8.82 -21.83
N GLU A 7 6.62 9.26 -23.08
CA GLU A 7 7.64 8.68 -23.98
C GLU A 7 9.07 8.81 -23.43
N LYS A 8 9.34 9.82 -22.59
CA LYS A 8 10.63 9.97 -21.91
C LYS A 8 10.77 8.99 -20.75
N VAL A 9 9.70 8.75 -19.99
CA VAL A 9 9.68 7.75 -18.92
C VAL A 9 9.81 6.35 -19.51
N GLU A 10 9.05 6.03 -20.56
CA GLU A 10 9.16 4.76 -21.29
C GLU A 10 10.59 4.53 -21.81
N GLN A 11 11.23 5.57 -22.36
CA GLN A 11 12.63 5.46 -22.77
C GLN A 11 13.57 5.22 -21.58
N TRP A 12 13.33 5.89 -20.44
CA TRP A 12 14.14 5.70 -19.23
C TRP A 12 14.07 4.25 -18.72
N PHE A 13 12.90 3.60 -18.84
CA PHE A 13 12.70 2.18 -18.54
C PHE A 13 13.44 1.28 -19.54
N VAL A 14 13.39 1.60 -20.83
CA VAL A 14 14.13 0.87 -21.88
C VAL A 14 15.63 0.94 -21.64
N ASP A 15 16.16 2.14 -21.39
CA ASP A 15 17.58 2.40 -21.16
C ASP A 15 18.16 1.64 -19.94
N ARG A 16 17.28 1.13 -19.07
CA ARG A 16 17.63 0.38 -17.85
C ARG A 16 17.19 -1.09 -17.89
N ASN A 17 16.70 -1.58 -19.03
CA ASN A 17 16.15 -2.93 -19.18
C ASN A 17 15.00 -3.23 -18.20
N LEU A 18 14.25 -2.22 -17.78
CA LEU A 18 13.08 -2.38 -16.90
C LEU A 18 11.79 -2.66 -17.68
N HIS A 19 11.72 -2.26 -18.95
CA HIS A 19 10.56 -2.38 -19.84
C HIS A 19 10.08 -3.82 -20.11
N GLU A 20 10.87 -4.84 -19.79
CA GLU A 20 10.49 -6.28 -19.87
C GLU A 20 10.62 -6.99 -18.51
N ALA A 21 10.97 -6.25 -17.45
CA ALA A 21 11.09 -6.81 -16.12
C ALA A 21 9.71 -7.19 -15.55
N ASN A 22 9.73 -8.08 -14.55
CA ASN A 22 8.53 -8.62 -13.91
C ASN A 22 7.60 -7.51 -13.35
N PRO A 23 6.34 -7.41 -13.83
CA PRO A 23 5.33 -6.45 -13.38
C PRO A 23 5.02 -6.46 -11.88
N VAL A 24 5.17 -7.60 -11.20
CA VAL A 24 4.93 -7.69 -9.75
C VAL A 24 5.83 -6.74 -8.97
N LYS A 25 7.05 -6.49 -9.46
CA LYS A 25 7.99 -5.53 -8.85
C LYS A 25 7.54 -4.07 -9.00
N GLN A 26 6.90 -3.72 -10.10
CA GLN A 26 6.29 -2.40 -10.24
C GLN A 26 5.07 -2.25 -9.33
N PHE A 27 4.29 -3.32 -9.13
CA PHE A 27 3.19 -3.29 -8.16
C PHE A 27 3.69 -3.08 -6.72
N GLU A 28 4.75 -3.76 -6.30
CA GLU A 28 5.37 -3.53 -4.98
C GLU A 28 5.81 -2.08 -4.80
N LYS A 29 6.47 -1.51 -5.83
CA LYS A 29 6.86 -0.09 -5.80
C LYS A 29 5.65 0.83 -5.75
N LEU A 30 4.58 0.52 -6.47
CA LEU A 30 3.33 1.29 -6.41
C LEU A 30 2.74 1.31 -4.98
N MET A 31 2.83 0.19 -4.26
CA MET A 31 2.37 0.09 -2.88
C MET A 31 3.24 0.90 -1.91
N GLU A 32 4.55 0.95 -2.14
CA GLU A 32 5.49 1.82 -1.40
C GLU A 32 5.10 3.29 -1.57
N GLU A 33 4.98 3.77 -2.82
CA GLU A 33 4.61 5.17 -3.11
C GLU A 33 3.21 5.54 -2.60
N THR A 34 2.29 4.58 -2.64
CA THR A 34 0.96 4.75 -2.03
C THR A 34 1.08 4.97 -0.53
N GLY A 35 1.95 4.24 0.17
CA GLY A 35 2.22 4.44 1.60
C GLY A 35 2.75 5.85 1.89
N GLU A 36 3.69 6.33 1.09
CA GLU A 36 4.24 7.68 1.22
C GLU A 36 3.18 8.77 0.99
N LEU A 37 2.30 8.58 0.01
CA LEU A 37 1.18 9.49 -0.22
C LEU A 37 0.25 9.58 0.99
N PHE A 38 -0.12 8.42 1.57
CA PHE A 38 -0.98 8.38 2.77
C PHE A 38 -0.32 9.08 3.95
N GLU A 39 0.98 8.86 4.17
CA GLU A 39 1.74 9.57 5.22
C GLU A 39 1.79 11.09 4.96
N GLY A 40 2.08 11.49 3.72
CA GLY A 40 2.17 12.89 3.32
C GLY A 40 0.87 13.65 3.57
N ILE A 41 -0.27 13.04 3.25
CA ILE A 41 -1.60 13.60 3.53
C ILE A 41 -1.87 13.65 5.04
N ALA A 42 -1.62 12.56 5.77
CA ALA A 42 -1.90 12.47 7.20
C ALA A 42 -1.09 13.48 8.03
N LYS A 43 0.08 13.89 7.55
CA LYS A 43 1.00 14.82 8.25
C LYS A 43 1.07 16.21 7.61
N ASP A 44 0.18 16.53 6.66
CA ASP A 44 0.13 17.80 5.93
C ASP A 44 1.50 18.24 5.34
N LYS A 45 2.16 17.31 4.64
CA LYS A 45 3.49 17.52 4.03
C LYS A 45 3.37 17.67 2.51
N PRO A 46 3.08 18.87 1.97
CA PRO A 46 2.76 19.06 0.55
C PRO A 46 3.89 18.68 -0.42
N ALA A 47 5.16 18.85 -0.01
CA ALA A 47 6.30 18.42 -0.82
C ALA A 47 6.33 16.89 -1.01
N PHE A 48 6.09 16.14 0.06
CA PHE A 48 6.03 14.68 0.03
C PHE A 48 4.83 14.18 -0.79
N ILE A 49 3.68 14.84 -0.66
CA ILE A 49 2.49 14.52 -1.47
C ILE A 49 2.79 14.66 -2.97
N LYS A 50 3.44 15.77 -3.36
CA LYS A 50 3.78 16.03 -4.76
C LYS A 50 4.74 14.99 -5.33
N ASP A 51 5.72 14.58 -4.53
CA ASP A 51 6.73 13.58 -4.89
C ASP A 51 6.08 12.22 -5.14
N ALA A 52 5.36 11.70 -4.14
CA ALA A 52 4.67 10.42 -4.22
C ALA A 52 3.68 10.37 -5.42
N LEU A 53 2.93 11.43 -5.69
CA LEU A 53 2.03 11.49 -6.86
C LEU A 53 2.79 11.45 -8.20
N GLY A 54 4.00 12.01 -8.26
CA GLY A 54 4.88 11.92 -9.42
C GLY A 54 5.42 10.50 -9.61
N ASP A 55 5.93 9.90 -8.54
CA ASP A 55 6.54 8.57 -8.56
C ASP A 55 5.52 7.48 -8.86
N MET A 56 4.31 7.59 -8.32
CA MET A 56 3.19 6.72 -8.71
C MET A 56 2.92 6.76 -10.23
N GLN A 57 2.97 7.93 -10.87
CA GLN A 57 2.77 8.04 -12.31
C GLN A 57 3.91 7.38 -13.11
N VAL A 58 5.16 7.53 -12.66
CA VAL A 58 6.32 6.85 -13.27
C VAL A 58 6.15 5.33 -13.19
N VAL A 59 5.74 4.81 -12.03
CA VAL A 59 5.50 3.38 -11.82
C VAL A 59 4.35 2.87 -12.70
N LEU A 60 3.26 3.62 -12.82
CA LEU A 60 2.12 3.24 -13.67
C LEU A 60 2.48 3.16 -15.15
N ILE A 61 3.26 4.14 -15.66
CA ILE A 61 3.77 4.11 -17.04
C ILE A 61 4.65 2.88 -17.26
N GLY A 62 5.57 2.62 -16.34
CA GLY A 62 6.44 1.45 -16.38
C GLY A 62 5.69 0.12 -16.38
N LEU A 63 4.72 -0.01 -15.48
CA LEU A 63 3.87 -1.19 -15.37
C LEU A 63 3.07 -1.42 -16.67
N GLU A 64 2.45 -0.38 -17.22
CA GLU A 64 1.72 -0.48 -18.48
C GLU A 64 2.65 -0.91 -19.64
N GLN A 65 3.86 -0.34 -19.70
CA GLN A 65 4.86 -0.70 -20.71
C GLN A 65 5.26 -2.18 -20.61
N GLN A 66 5.55 -2.69 -19.40
CA GLN A 66 5.91 -4.09 -19.18
C GLN A 66 4.79 -5.05 -19.61
N ILE A 67 3.54 -4.73 -19.27
CA ILE A 67 2.38 -5.54 -19.69
C ILE A 67 2.23 -5.53 -21.22
N LYS A 68 2.36 -4.36 -21.87
CA LYS A 68 2.29 -4.25 -23.34
C LYS A 68 3.39 -5.04 -24.04
N ASN A 69 4.58 -5.11 -23.45
CA ASN A 69 5.72 -5.86 -24.00
C ASN A 69 5.62 -7.37 -23.74
N GLY A 70 4.62 -7.84 -22.99
CA GLY A 70 4.46 -9.25 -22.66
C GLY A 70 5.49 -9.74 -21.65
N ALA A 71 5.93 -8.86 -20.74
CA ALA A 71 6.81 -9.24 -19.64
C ALA A 71 6.22 -10.41 -18.84
N GLU A 72 7.09 -11.32 -18.42
CA GLU A 72 6.68 -12.47 -17.62
C GLU A 72 6.21 -12.00 -16.24
N ILE A 73 5.03 -12.47 -15.83
CA ILE A 73 4.43 -12.14 -14.53
C ILE A 73 4.63 -13.33 -13.62
N GLU A 74 5.55 -13.19 -12.68
CA GLU A 74 5.84 -14.21 -11.68
C GLU A 74 5.78 -13.60 -10.28
N ALA A 75 5.43 -14.41 -9.29
CA ALA A 75 5.44 -13.99 -7.90
C ALA A 75 6.04 -15.10 -7.04
N SER A 76 6.89 -14.73 -6.10
CA SER A 76 7.27 -15.60 -5.00
C SER A 76 6.04 -15.93 -4.14
N PRO A 77 6.07 -17.01 -3.35
CA PRO A 77 4.97 -17.32 -2.42
C PRO A 77 4.61 -16.15 -1.49
N GLN A 78 5.61 -15.42 -0.99
CA GLN A 78 5.37 -14.25 -0.15
C GLN A 78 4.74 -13.09 -0.93
N GLU A 79 5.18 -12.85 -2.16
CA GLU A 79 4.58 -11.83 -3.05
C GLU A 79 3.11 -12.14 -3.33
N MET A 80 2.75 -13.41 -3.52
CA MET A 80 1.36 -13.83 -3.65
C MET A 80 0.52 -13.47 -2.41
N GLU A 81 1.07 -13.67 -1.21
CA GLU A 81 0.40 -13.26 0.03
C GLU A 81 0.25 -11.75 0.14
N LEU A 82 1.26 -10.96 -0.30
CA LEU A 82 1.17 -9.51 -0.36
C LEU A 82 0.08 -9.03 -1.33
N LEU A 83 -0.04 -9.66 -2.51
CA LEU A 83 -1.10 -9.36 -3.47
C LEU A 83 -2.49 -9.62 -2.89
N LEU A 84 -2.67 -10.72 -2.17
CA LEU A 84 -3.92 -11.06 -1.47
C LEU A 84 -4.24 -10.09 -0.33
N LEU A 85 -3.22 -9.68 0.43
CA LEU A 85 -3.34 -8.69 1.49
C LEU A 85 -3.87 -7.37 0.91
N VAL A 86 -3.24 -6.85 -0.15
CA VAL A 86 -3.66 -5.60 -0.79
C VAL A 86 -5.06 -5.72 -1.42
N SER A 87 -5.38 -6.86 -2.04
CA SER A 87 -6.73 -7.12 -2.54
C SER A 87 -7.80 -7.01 -1.44
N SER A 88 -7.50 -7.54 -0.26
CA SER A 88 -8.39 -7.49 0.90
C SER A 88 -8.51 -6.07 1.47
N LEU A 89 -7.41 -5.29 1.51
CA LEU A 89 -7.44 -3.87 1.84
C LEU A 89 -8.34 -3.09 0.88
N GLY A 90 -8.21 -3.33 -0.43
CA GLY A 90 -9.04 -2.68 -1.45
C GLY A 90 -10.53 -2.96 -1.29
N LYS A 91 -10.90 -4.21 -0.96
CA LYS A 91 -12.30 -4.58 -0.67
C LYS A 91 -12.84 -3.88 0.58
N LEU A 92 -12.02 -3.80 1.63
CA LEU A 92 -12.38 -3.07 2.85
C LEU A 92 -12.59 -1.58 2.55
N ALA A 93 -11.65 -0.96 1.83
CA ALA A 93 -11.74 0.42 1.40
C ALA A 93 -13.01 0.68 0.57
N GLN A 94 -13.35 -0.21 -0.37
CA GLN A 94 -14.56 -0.10 -1.17
C GLN A 94 -15.83 -0.12 -0.30
N LYS A 95 -15.89 -0.98 0.72
CA LYS A 95 -17.03 -1.05 1.65
C LYS A 95 -17.19 0.23 2.47
N LEU A 96 -16.08 0.75 3.00
CA LEU A 96 -16.07 2.03 3.73
C LEU A 96 -16.49 3.19 2.83
N HIS A 97 -15.94 3.26 1.61
CA HIS A 97 -16.31 4.29 0.64
C HIS A 97 -17.80 4.24 0.28
N LYS A 98 -18.35 3.05 -0.01
CA LYS A 98 -19.77 2.89 -0.33
C LYS A 98 -20.67 3.37 0.81
N HIS A 99 -20.31 3.03 2.06
CA HIS A 99 -21.06 3.45 3.23
C HIS A 99 -21.08 4.98 3.39
N ILE A 100 -19.91 5.62 3.25
CA ILE A 100 -19.76 7.08 3.34
C ILE A 100 -20.53 7.78 2.20
N PHE A 101 -20.31 7.33 0.97
CA PHE A 101 -20.85 7.99 -0.22
C PHE A 101 -22.37 7.88 -0.33
N HIS A 102 -22.94 6.72 0.01
CA HIS A 102 -24.39 6.51 -0.07
C HIS A 102 -25.13 6.85 1.23
N SER A 103 -24.43 7.31 2.27
CA SER A 103 -25.01 7.61 3.60
C SER A 103 -25.87 6.45 4.13
N GLU A 104 -25.39 5.21 3.96
CA GLU A 104 -26.14 4.03 4.37
C GLU A 104 -26.37 4.07 5.89
N THR A 105 -27.62 3.90 6.33
CA THR A 105 -27.95 3.88 7.77
C THR A 105 -27.49 2.59 8.47
N GLN A 106 -26.93 1.63 7.74
CA GLN A 106 -26.51 0.33 8.25
C GLN A 106 -24.99 0.23 8.31
N LEU A 107 -24.49 -0.43 9.36
CA LEU A 107 -23.07 -0.72 9.54
C LEU A 107 -22.52 -1.50 8.34
N PRO A 108 -21.38 -1.09 7.76
CA PRO A 108 -20.79 -1.82 6.64
C PRO A 108 -20.37 -3.23 7.08
N PHE A 109 -20.77 -4.24 6.31
CA PHE A 109 -20.40 -5.63 6.58
C PHE A 109 -18.93 -5.89 6.17
N ILE A 110 -17.99 -5.65 7.09
CA ILE A 110 -16.53 -5.72 6.85
C ILE A 110 -15.85 -6.98 7.43
N ARG A 111 -16.57 -7.80 8.19
CA ARG A 111 -16.00 -8.97 8.89
C ARG A 111 -15.25 -9.94 7.97
N PRO A 112 -15.76 -10.29 6.77
CA PRO A 112 -15.04 -11.18 5.85
C PRO A 112 -13.67 -10.63 5.42
N GLU A 113 -13.59 -9.32 5.15
CA GLU A 113 -12.34 -8.66 4.77
C GLU A 113 -11.34 -8.66 5.93
N LEU A 114 -11.81 -8.44 7.16
CA LEU A 114 -10.96 -8.52 8.35
C LEU A 114 -10.36 -9.93 8.55
N LEU A 115 -11.15 -10.99 8.34
CA LEU A 115 -10.66 -12.38 8.42
C LEU A 115 -9.66 -12.71 7.30
N SER A 116 -9.88 -12.17 6.11
CA SER A 116 -8.97 -12.34 4.97
C SER A 116 -7.63 -11.64 5.25
N LEU A 117 -7.68 -10.39 5.73
CA LEU A 117 -6.48 -9.64 6.14
C LEU A 117 -5.71 -10.37 7.23
N HIS A 118 -6.41 -10.87 8.26
CA HIS A 118 -5.79 -11.63 9.33
C HIS A 118 -5.08 -12.87 8.80
N SER A 119 -5.71 -13.63 7.90
CA SER A 119 -5.10 -14.80 7.26
C SER A 119 -3.82 -14.43 6.49
N SER A 120 -3.85 -13.36 5.69
CA SER A 120 -2.67 -12.89 4.95
C SER A 120 -1.55 -12.42 5.89
N ILE A 121 -1.87 -11.76 7.01
CA ILE A 121 -0.88 -11.38 8.03
C ILE A 121 -0.18 -12.61 8.60
N HIS A 122 -0.94 -13.67 8.92
CA HIS A 122 -0.36 -14.93 9.38
C HIS A 122 0.55 -15.57 8.34
N ALA A 123 0.12 -15.60 7.07
CA ALA A 123 0.92 -16.18 6.00
C ALA A 123 2.23 -15.41 5.78
N VAL A 124 2.18 -14.08 5.70
CA VAL A 124 3.37 -13.23 5.58
C VAL A 124 4.29 -13.39 6.79
N ALA A 125 3.75 -13.49 8.01
CA ALA A 125 4.57 -13.74 9.21
C ALA A 125 5.36 -15.05 9.11
N ILE A 126 4.73 -16.13 8.62
CA ILE A 126 5.39 -17.43 8.43
C ILE A 126 6.54 -17.33 7.41
N HIS A 127 6.34 -16.61 6.30
CA HIS A 127 7.40 -16.37 5.32
C HIS A 127 8.62 -15.62 5.91
N ASN A 128 8.41 -14.86 6.99
CA ASN A 128 9.45 -14.11 7.69
C ASN A 128 9.93 -14.79 8.97
N LEU A 129 9.76 -16.11 9.09
CA LEU A 129 10.24 -16.93 10.21
C LEU A 129 9.72 -16.46 11.58
N THR A 130 8.50 -15.93 11.60
CA THR A 130 7.82 -15.44 12.81
C THR A 130 6.35 -15.88 12.83
N THR A 131 5.60 -15.49 13.86
CA THR A 131 4.16 -15.71 13.95
C THR A 131 3.42 -14.40 14.19
N ALA A 132 2.21 -14.28 13.66
CA ALA A 132 1.37 -13.11 13.91
C ALA A 132 1.12 -12.88 15.41
N ASP A 133 1.00 -13.94 16.21
CA ASP A 133 0.84 -13.85 17.67
C ASP A 133 2.08 -13.26 18.34
N SER A 134 3.28 -13.67 17.93
CA SER A 134 4.53 -13.10 18.47
C SER A 134 4.69 -11.62 18.07
N CYS A 135 4.34 -11.27 16.83
CA CYS A 135 4.31 -9.88 16.37
C CYS A 135 3.28 -9.06 17.13
N LEU A 136 2.09 -9.61 17.40
CA LEU A 136 1.04 -8.96 18.18
C LEU A 136 1.47 -8.77 19.63
N GLN A 137 2.13 -9.75 20.24
CA GLN A 137 2.66 -9.64 21.60
C GLN A 137 3.68 -8.50 21.71
N LEU A 138 4.63 -8.43 20.77
CA LEU A 138 5.59 -7.32 20.70
C LEU A 138 4.90 -5.97 20.55
N ALA A 139 3.93 -5.86 19.63
CA ALA A 139 3.15 -4.64 19.45
C ALA A 139 2.35 -4.27 20.70
N TYR A 140 1.77 -5.25 21.41
CA TYR A 140 1.03 -5.03 22.64
C TYR A 140 1.92 -4.51 23.76
N ASP A 141 3.10 -5.11 23.95
CA ASP A 141 4.06 -4.67 24.96
C ASP A 141 4.51 -3.22 24.76
N GLU A 142 4.55 -2.77 23.51
CA GLU A 142 4.83 -1.39 23.13
C GLU A 142 3.67 -0.43 23.35
N ILE A 143 2.40 -0.86 23.23
CA ILE A 143 1.23 0.03 23.32
C ILE A 143 0.53 0.04 24.68
N LYS A 144 0.68 -1.02 25.49
CA LYS A 144 -0.12 -1.24 26.72
C LYS A 144 0.00 -0.12 27.76
N ASP A 145 1.18 0.51 27.85
CA ASP A 145 1.46 1.56 28.83
C ASP A 145 1.47 2.97 28.20
N ARG A 146 1.20 3.11 26.89
CA ARG A 146 1.28 4.39 26.18
C ARG A 146 0.29 5.40 26.77
N LYS A 147 0.80 6.60 27.03
CA LYS A 147 0.01 7.79 27.35
C LYS A 147 -0.13 8.66 26.12
N GLY A 148 -1.25 9.35 25.99
CA GLY A 148 -1.60 10.13 24.82
C GLY A 148 -3.01 10.69 24.89
N LYS A 149 -3.38 11.42 23.85
CA LYS A 149 -4.71 12.02 23.68
C LYS A 149 -5.24 11.69 22.30
N ILE A 150 -6.56 11.66 22.15
CA ILE A 150 -7.19 11.59 20.84
C ILE A 150 -7.26 13.02 20.27
N ILE A 151 -6.70 13.22 19.09
CA ILE A 151 -6.79 14.45 18.30
C ILE A 151 -7.33 14.06 16.93
N ASP A 152 -8.46 14.66 16.51
CA ASP A 152 -9.12 14.37 15.23
C ASP A 152 -9.38 12.88 14.97
N GLY A 153 -9.73 12.13 16.01
CA GLY A 153 -10.02 10.69 15.93
C GLY A 153 -8.77 9.79 15.88
N VAL A 154 -7.56 10.35 15.93
CA VAL A 154 -6.30 9.63 15.96
C VAL A 154 -5.70 9.70 17.37
N PHE A 155 -5.20 8.57 17.88
CA PHE A 155 -4.44 8.55 19.13
C PHE A 155 -3.04 9.13 18.89
N VAL A 156 -2.74 10.27 19.53
CA VAL A 156 -1.45 10.96 19.51
C VAL A 156 -0.73 10.71 20.82
N LYS A 157 0.52 10.24 20.74
CA LYS A 157 1.34 9.91 21.92
C LYS A 157 1.70 11.18 22.68
N GLU A 158 1.84 11.08 24.00
CA GLU A 158 2.20 12.22 24.84
C GLU A 158 3.53 12.89 24.42
N ALA A 159 4.53 12.10 24.02
CA ALA A 159 5.81 12.62 23.51
C ALA A 159 5.70 13.43 22.21
N ASP A 160 4.60 13.27 21.46
CA ASP A 160 4.33 13.98 20.21
C ASP A 160 3.45 15.24 20.44
N LEU A 161 3.00 15.50 21.68
CA LEU A 161 2.10 16.61 22.03
C LEU A 161 2.82 17.93 22.38
N GLY A 162 4.17 17.92 22.44
CA GLY A 162 5.00 19.10 22.75
C GLY A 162 6.07 18.85 23.81
#